data_AF-A0A523SL76-F1
#
_entry.id   AF-A0A523SL76-F1
#
_cell.length_a   1.000
_cell.length_b   1.000
_cell.length_c   1.000
_cell.angle_alpha   90.00
_cell.angle_beta   90.00
_cell.angle_gamma   90.00
#
_symmetry.space_group_name_H-M   'P 1'
#
loop_
_entity.id
_entity.type
_entity.pdbx_description
1 polymer ?
#
loop_
_entity_poly.entity_id
_entity_poly.type
_entity_poly.pdbx_seq_one_letter_code
_entity_poly.pdbx_strand_id
1 'polypeptide(L)' 'MEKSELFQISRKNGEWLKKNYESLKRKYDNRWIMIKNGKVIKSASTFDEIMNTIRKHDPNKILVEYIQSKPVAMFF' A
#
# COMPACT_ATOMS: atom_id res chain seq x y z
N MET A 1 -18.09 -9.85 -10.54
CA MET A 1 -16.66 -10.00 -10.23
C MET A 1 -16.56 -11.09 -9.20
N GLU A 2 -15.95 -12.21 -9.57
CA GLU A 2 -15.90 -13.38 -8.72
C GLU A 2 -14.87 -13.22 -7.59
N LYS A 3 -15.03 -13.96 -6.49
CA LYS A 3 -14.09 -13.94 -5.35
C LYS A 3 -12.65 -14.24 -5.78
N SER A 4 -12.48 -15.09 -6.79
CA SER A 4 -11.20 -15.44 -7.41
C SER A 4 -10.49 -14.21 -7.98
N GLU A 5 -11.21 -13.32 -8.66
CA GLU A 5 -10.66 -12.12 -9.29
C GLU A 5 -10.20 -11.09 -8.25
N LEU A 6 -10.96 -10.91 -7.17
CA LEU A 6 -10.58 -10.03 -6.06
C LEU A 6 -9.28 -10.48 -5.39
N PHE A 7 -9.15 -11.79 -5.16
CA PHE A 7 -7.93 -12.36 -4.60
C PHE A 7 -6.72 -12.11 -5.50
N GLN A 8 -6.89 -12.25 -6.82
CA GLN A 8 -5.83 -11.97 -7.79
C GLN A 8 -5.41 -10.51 -7.78
N ILE A 9 -6.33 -9.56 -7.66
CA ILE A 9 -6.00 -8.12 -7.59
C ILE A 9 -5.19 -7.80 -6.33
N SER A 10 -5.64 -8.29 -5.17
CA SER A 10 -4.92 -8.09 -3.91
C SER A 10 -3.51 -8.70 -3.96
N ARG A 11 -3.40 -9.95 -4.44
CA ARG A 11 -2.11 -10.64 -4.62
C ARG A 11 -1.15 -9.87 -5.53
N LYS A 12 -1.63 -9.38 -6.68
CA LYS A 12 -0.82 -8.60 -7.63
C LYS A 12 -0.28 -7.31 -7.01
N ASN A 13 -1.10 -6.61 -6.23
CA ASN A 13 -0.66 -5.41 -5.52
C ASN A 13 0.42 -5.74 -4.47
N GLY A 14 0.27 -6.83 -3.73
CA GLY A 14 1.27 -7.29 -2.76
C GLY A 14 2.60 -7.73 -3.40
N GLU A 15 2.53 -8.50 -4.50
CA GLU A 15 3.72 -8.89 -5.27
C GLU A 15 4.44 -7.67 -5.86
N TRP A 16 3.69 -6.68 -6.35
CA TRP A 16 4.25 -5.43 -6.83
C TRP A 16 4.92 -4.63 -5.71
N LEU A 17 4.27 -4.50 -4.54
CA LEU A 17 4.84 -3.85 -3.36
C LEU A 17 6.19 -4.49 -3.00
N LYS A 18 6.24 -5.81 -2.86
CA LYS A 18 7.46 -6.55 -2.51
C LYS A 18 8.59 -6.30 -3.51
N LYS A 19 8.31 -6.34 -4.81
CA LYS A 19 9.30 -6.08 -5.87
C LYS A 19 9.82 -4.65 -5.88
N ASN A 20 9.01 -3.68 -5.44
CA ASN A 20 9.34 -2.26 -5.50
C ASN A 20 9.69 -1.65 -4.14
N TYR A 21 9.71 -2.43 -3.06
CA TYR A 21 9.77 -1.92 -1.69
C TYR A 21 10.97 -0.99 -1.44
N GLU A 22 12.15 -1.36 -1.96
CA GLU A 22 13.36 -0.56 -1.80
C GLU A 22 13.31 0.78 -2.54
N SER A 23 12.63 0.86 -3.69
CA SER A 23 12.42 2.15 -4.37
C SER A 23 11.37 2.99 -3.66
N LEU A 24 10.35 2.34 -3.10
CA LEU A 24 9.27 2.98 -2.35
C LEU A 24 9.79 3.58 -1.04
N LYS A 25 10.68 2.90 -0.30
CA LYS A 25 11.37 3.45 0.87
C LYS A 25 12.03 4.79 0.58
N ARG A 26 12.82 4.85 -0.50
CA ARG A 26 13.50 6.09 -0.90
C ARG A 26 12.54 7.23 -1.26
N LYS A 27 11.38 6.91 -1.82
CA LYS A 27 10.43 7.91 -2.34
C LYS A 27 9.35 8.33 -1.34
N TYR A 28 8.98 7.44 -0.42
CA TYR A 28 7.83 7.58 0.46
C TYR A 28 8.17 7.29 1.92
N ASP A 29 9.40 7.58 2.36
CA ASP A 29 9.80 7.40 3.75
C ASP A 29 8.86 8.13 4.73
N ASN A 30 8.44 7.43 5.78
CA ASN A 30 7.46 7.88 6.78
C ASN A 30 6.13 8.34 6.18
N ARG A 31 5.62 7.62 5.18
CA ARG A 31 4.34 7.92 4.54
C ARG A 31 3.48 6.69 4.39
N TRP A 32 2.18 6.90 4.49
CA TRP A 32 1.18 5.96 4.00
C TRP A 32 1.15 6.03 2.48
N ILE A 33 1.11 4.87 1.82
CA ILE A 33 0.90 4.75 0.38
C ILE A 33 -0.35 3.92 0.11
N MET A 34 -1.09 4.29 -0.92
CA MET A 34 -2.18 3.49 -1.47
C MET A 34 -1.77 2.99 -2.85
N ILE A 35 -1.78 1.67 -3.01
CA ILE A 35 -1.42 0.96 -4.22
C ILE A 35 -2.69 0.42 -4.88
N LYS A 36 -2.81 0.63 -6.19
CA LYS A 36 -3.87 0.08 -7.03
C LYS A 36 -3.30 -0.32 -8.37
N ASN A 37 -3.58 -1.54 -8.82
CA ASN A 37 -3.10 -2.09 -10.08
C ASN A 37 -1.57 -1.93 -10.25
N GLY A 38 -0.81 -2.23 -9.19
CA GLY A 38 0.66 -2.14 -9.21
C GLY A 38 1.19 -0.72 -9.40
N LYS A 39 0.51 0.30 -8.88
CA LYS A 39 1.00 1.69 -8.88
C LYS A 39 0.60 2.38 -7.59
N VAL A 40 1.45 3.26 -7.09
CA VAL A 40 1.08 4.19 -6.02
C VAL A 40 0.17 5.26 -6.62
N ILE A 41 -1.08 5.32 -6.14
CA ILE A 41 -2.09 6.29 -6.60
C ILE A 41 -2.29 7.44 -5.61
N LYS A 42 -1.86 7.28 -4.36
CA LYS A 42 -1.86 8.34 -3.34
C LYS A 42 -0.79 8.06 -2.29
N SER A 43 -0.24 9.12 -1.71
CA SER A 43 0.51 9.06 -0.46
C SER A 43 0.05 10.13 0.51
N ALA A 44 0.27 9.90 1.80
CA ALA A 44 -0.15 10.76 2.89
C ALA A 44 0.85 10.70 4.05
N SER A 45 1.00 11.80 4.79
CA SER A 45 1.85 11.85 5.99
C SER A 45 1.16 11.26 7.22
N THR A 46 -0.17 11.32 7.25
CA THR A 46 -0.98 10.89 8.40
C THR A 46 -1.94 9.77 8.01
N PHE A 47 -2.35 8.99 9.02
CA PHE A 47 -3.32 7.93 8.83
C PHE A 47 -4.70 8.49 8.45
N ASP A 48 -5.10 9.62 9.04
CA ASP A 48 -6.39 10.24 8.76
C ASP A 48 -6.49 10.74 7.29
N GLU A 49 -5.42 11.33 6.76
CA GLU A 49 -5.34 11.72 5.35
C GLU A 49 -5.54 10.54 4.40
N ILE A 50 -4.89 9.40 4.67
CA ILE A 50 -5.02 8.23 3.80
C ILE A 50 -6.41 7.61 3.93
N MET A 51 -6.97 7.55 5.14
CA MET A 51 -8.32 7.02 5.40
C MET A 51 -9.41 7.79 4.67
N ASN A 52 -9.30 9.11 4.62
CA ASN A 52 -10.21 9.95 3.83
C ASN A 52 -10.16 9.63 2.33
N THR A 53 -9.04 9.10 1.84
CA THR A 53 -8.90 8.67 0.45
C THR A 53 -9.42 7.25 0.24
N ILE A 54 -9.13 6.33 1.16
CA ILE A 54 -9.55 4.92 1.11
C ILE A 54 -11.06 4.79 0.97
N ARG A 55 -11.84 5.62 1.69
CA ARG A 55 -13.31 5.64 1.65
C ARG A 55 -13.90 5.86 0.24
N LYS A 56 -13.11 6.38 -0.70
CA LYS A 56 -13.51 6.64 -2.10
C LYS A 56 -13.19 5.49 -3.05
N HIS A 57 -12.65 4.37 -2.53
CA HIS A 57 -12.19 3.25 -3.33
C HIS A 57 -12.75 1.92 -2.80
N ASP A 58 -12.89 0.95 -3.70
CA ASP A 58 -13.21 -0.44 -3.34
C ASP A 58 -12.02 -1.04 -2.58
N PRO A 59 -12.17 -1.39 -1.28
CA PRO A 59 -11.09 -1.89 -0.44
C PRO A 59 -10.50 -3.20 -0.99
N ASN A 60 -11.27 -3.99 -1.76
CA ASN A 60 -10.77 -5.24 -2.34
C ASN A 60 -9.81 -5.02 -3.52
N LYS A 61 -9.70 -3.80 -4.03
CA LYS A 61 -8.88 -3.47 -5.21
C LYS A 61 -7.63 -2.67 -4.88
N ILE A 62 -7.45 -2.29 -3.62
CA ILE A 62 -6.36 -1.44 -3.16
C ILE A 62 -5.56 -2.15 -2.08
N LEU A 63 -4.31 -1.75 -1.93
CA LEU A 63 -3.44 -2.12 -0.83
C LEU A 63 -2.96 -0.84 -0.18
N VAL A 64 -2.94 -0.79 1.14
CA VAL A 64 -2.46 0.37 1.90
C VAL A 64 -1.34 -0.10 2.81
N GLU A 65 -0.20 0.58 2.72
CA GLU A 65 1.00 0.22 3.47
C GLU A 65 1.64 1.49 4.04
N TYR A 66 2.19 1.41 5.25
CA TYR A 66 3.05 2.45 5.79
C TYR A 66 4.51 2.13 5.45
N ILE A 67 5.18 3.06 4.76
CA ILE A 67 6.55 2.88 4.32
C ILE A 67 7.49 3.58 5.29
N GLN A 68 8.42 2.82 5.84
CA GLN A 68 9.49 3.34 6.70
C GLN A 68 10.82 2.73 6.28
N SER A 69 11.84 3.58 6.18
CA SER A 69 13.20 3.18 5.81
C SER A 69 13.99 2.67 7.02
N LYS A 70 13.63 3.11 8.22
CA LYS A 70 14.21 2.62 9.47
C LYS A 70 13.65 1.22 9.76
N PRO A 71 14.50 0.25 10.16
CA PRO A 71 14.02 -1.02 10.67
C PRO A 71 13.15 -0.76 11.90
N VAL A 72 11.93 -1.31 11.93
CA VAL A 72 11.18 -1.40 13.18
C VAL A 72 11.89 -2.45 14.02
N ALA A 73 12.44 -2.05 15.16
CA ALA A 73 12.95 -3.00 16.13
C ALA A 73 11.76 -3.83 16.64
N MET A 74 11.65 -5.07 16.19
CA MET A 74 10.74 -6.04 16.78
C MET A 74 11.47 -6.65 17.98
N PHE A 75 11.05 -6.28 19.19
CA PHE A 75 11.47 -6.99 20.39
C PHE A 75 10.57 -8.23 20.50
N PHE A 76 11.17 -9.41 20.31
CA PHE A 76 10.52 -10.71 20.49
C PHE A 76 10.85 -11.27 21.86
#